data_AF-A0A0T6BHR8-F1
#
_entry.id   AF-A0A0T6BHR8-F1
#
_cell.length_a   1.000
_cell.length_b   1.000
_cell.length_c   1.000
_cell.angle_alpha   90.00
_cell.angle_beta   90.00
_cell.angle_gamma   90.00
#
_symmetry.space_group_name_H-M   'P 1'
#
loop_
_entity.id
_entity.type
_entity.pdbx_description
1 polymer ?
#
loop_
_entity_poly.entity_id
_entity_poly.type
_entity_poly.pdbx_seq_one_letter_code
_entity_poly.pdbx_strand_id
1 'polypeptide(L)'
;MDMEIIGYHFPDCQLDGYYAIIQKNSTHKFCSDRHGNVLEEFIVSVTDPLANTMDCNCARSRNITVADKPECCANGNYNPLQCRRGLCRCVDENGNQTVQEISFLDKELLYCYQDRCNKEDEEGTTTPRY
;
A
#
# COMPACT_ATOMS: atom_id res chain seq x y z
N MET A 1 7.71 -21.60 -4.64
CA MET A 1 7.21 -22.87 -5.21
C MET A 1 5.80 -23.01 -4.67
N ASP A 2 4.79 -22.74 -5.50
CA ASP A 2 3.39 -22.95 -5.13
C ASP A 2 3.17 -24.48 -5.03
N MET A 3 3.15 -25.02 -3.81
CA MET A 3 2.90 -26.44 -3.59
C MET A 3 1.42 -26.61 -3.30
N GLU A 4 0.67 -27.13 -4.26
CA GLU A 4 -0.77 -27.37 -4.10
C GLU A 4 -1.00 -28.85 -3.81
N ILE A 5 -1.61 -29.17 -2.67
CA ILE A 5 -2.07 -30.53 -2.34
C ILE A 5 -3.60 -30.45 -2.20
N ILE A 6 -4.31 -31.07 -3.15
CA ILE A 6 -5.77 -31.25 -3.22
C ILE A 6 -6.57 -30.12 -2.53
N GLY A 7 -6.63 -28.96 -3.16
CA GLY A 7 -7.48 -27.83 -2.74
C GLY A 7 -6.97 -26.99 -1.57
N TYR A 8 -5.78 -27.28 -1.03
CA TYR A 8 -5.15 -26.48 0.01
C TYR A 8 -4.02 -25.61 -0.57
N HIS A 9 -4.18 -24.30 -0.47
CA HIS A 9 -3.16 -23.32 -0.81
C HIS A 9 -2.28 -23.06 0.41
N PHE A 10 -1.02 -23.50 0.37
CA PHE A 10 -0.07 -23.19 1.44
C PHE A 10 0.25 -21.69 1.42
N PRO A 11 0.42 -21.07 2.59
CA PRO A 11 0.81 -19.67 2.66
C PRO A 11 2.25 -19.48 2.19
N ASP A 12 2.52 -18.31 1.63
CA ASP A 12 3.88 -17.89 1.33
C ASP A 12 4.57 -17.45 2.63
N CYS A 13 5.79 -17.94 2.88
CA CYS A 13 6.53 -17.67 4.12
C CYS A 13 7.91 -17.05 3.84
N GLN A 14 8.37 -16.21 4.77
CA GLN A 14 9.72 -15.66 4.82
C GLN A 14 10.69 -16.66 5.46
N LEU A 15 12.01 -16.43 5.27
CA LEU A 15 13.08 -17.29 5.82
C LEU A 15 13.13 -17.30 7.36
N ASP A 16 12.53 -16.29 7.99
CA ASP A 16 12.41 -16.19 9.45
C ASP A 16 11.22 -16.98 10.02
N GLY A 17 10.44 -17.64 9.15
CA GLY A 17 9.27 -18.43 9.53
C GLY A 17 7.98 -17.64 9.71
N TYR A 18 7.99 -16.32 9.48
CA TYR A 18 6.78 -15.51 9.43
C TYR A 18 6.12 -15.54 8.05
N TYR A 19 4.86 -15.11 7.98
CA TYR A 19 4.14 -15.00 6.72
C TYR A 19 4.77 -13.94 5.83
N ALA A 20 4.87 -14.23 4.53
CA ALA A 20 5.30 -13.27 3.54
C ALA A 20 4.36 -12.07 3.49
N ILE A 21 4.94 -10.89 3.29
CA ILE A 21 4.23 -9.60 3.28
C ILE A 21 3.12 -9.55 2.24
N ILE A 22 3.29 -10.24 1.13
CA ILE A 22 2.29 -10.46 0.10
C ILE A 22 1.85 -11.92 0.17
N GLN A 23 0.54 -12.11 0.22
CA GLN A 23 -0.10 -13.41 0.03
C GLN A 23 -0.94 -13.34 -1.25
N LYS A 24 -1.30 -14.50 -1.80
CA LYS A 24 -2.09 -14.59 -3.01
C LYS A 24 -3.01 -15.81 -3.00
N ASN A 25 -4.10 -15.70 -3.74
CA ASN A 25 -4.90 -16.84 -4.18
C ASN A 25 -5.07 -16.76 -5.72
N SER A 26 -5.95 -17.58 -6.28
CA SER A 26 -6.21 -17.61 -7.73
C SER A 26 -6.78 -16.31 -8.32
N THR A 27 -7.31 -15.42 -7.47
CA THR A 27 -8.07 -14.22 -7.90
C THR A 27 -7.49 -12.92 -7.37
N HIS A 28 -6.82 -12.92 -6.22
CA HIS A 28 -6.34 -11.70 -5.57
C HIS A 28 -4.90 -11.86 -5.05
N LYS A 29 -4.15 -10.76 -5.06
CA LYS A 29 -2.99 -10.55 -4.18
C LYS A 29 -3.41 -9.64 -3.04
N PHE A 30 -2.90 -9.88 -1.85
CA PHE A 30 -3.25 -9.09 -0.68
C PHE A 30 -2.09 -8.96 0.30
N CYS A 31 -2.05 -7.83 1.00
CA CYS A 31 -1.09 -7.62 2.06
C CYS A 31 -1.49 -8.40 3.31
N SER A 32 -0.50 -8.98 3.99
CA SER A 32 -0.70 -9.65 5.27
C SER A 32 0.22 -9.13 6.36
N ASP A 33 -0.24 -9.16 7.60
CA ASP A 33 0.62 -8.92 8.76
C ASP A 33 1.64 -10.06 8.95
N ARG A 34 2.48 -9.98 9.98
CA ARG A 34 3.49 -11.02 10.27
C ARG A 34 2.88 -12.38 10.63
N HIS A 35 1.62 -12.42 11.08
CA HIS A 35 0.91 -13.62 11.50
C HIS A 35 -0.03 -14.16 10.40
N GLY A 36 -0.01 -13.57 9.20
CA GLY A 36 -0.84 -13.97 8.08
C GLY A 36 -2.26 -13.41 8.10
N ASN A 37 -2.59 -12.49 9.00
CA ASN A 37 -3.88 -11.81 8.96
C ASN A 37 -3.92 -10.87 7.76
N VAL A 38 -5.03 -10.87 7.03
CA VAL A 38 -5.24 -9.99 5.89
C VAL A 38 -5.32 -8.55 6.38
N LEU A 39 -4.55 -7.66 5.74
CA LEU A 39 -4.69 -6.22 5.94
C LEU A 39 -5.80 -5.74 5.01
N GLU A 40 -7.01 -5.64 5.56
CA GLU A 40 -8.17 -5.07 4.87
C GLU A 40 -7.81 -3.72 4.25
N GLU A 41 -8.43 -3.36 3.11
CA GLU A 41 -8.08 -2.25 2.20
C GLU A 41 -6.99 -2.55 1.16
N PHE A 42 -6.05 -3.47 1.43
CA PHE A 42 -4.90 -3.72 0.54
C PHE A 42 -4.99 -5.05 -0.20
N ILE A 43 -6.07 -5.20 -0.96
CA ILE A 43 -6.41 -6.39 -1.75
C ILE A 43 -6.61 -5.95 -3.19
N VAL A 44 -5.87 -6.54 -4.12
CA VAL A 44 -5.95 -6.24 -5.55
C VAL A 44 -6.23 -7.50 -6.35
N SER A 45 -7.02 -7.38 -7.42
CA SER A 45 -7.25 -8.50 -8.35
C SER A 45 -5.92 -8.88 -9.01
N VAL A 46 -5.67 -10.18 -9.21
CA VAL A 46 -4.47 -10.63 -9.97
C VAL A 46 -4.48 -10.14 -11.42
N THR A 47 -5.63 -9.73 -11.95
CA THR A 47 -5.75 -9.15 -13.30
C THR A 47 -5.45 -7.66 -13.34
N ASP A 48 -5.42 -6.99 -12.19
CA ASP A 48 -5.14 -5.56 -12.08
C ASP A 48 -3.62 -5.32 -12.25
N PRO A 49 -3.19 -4.36 -13.09
CA PRO A 49 -1.78 -3.98 -13.21
C PRO A 49 -1.10 -3.65 -11.87
N LEU A 50 -1.85 -3.12 -10.90
CA LEU A 50 -1.38 -2.81 -9.54
C LEU A 50 -0.87 -4.06 -8.80
N ALA A 51 -1.35 -5.25 -9.14
CA ALA A 51 -0.86 -6.50 -8.57
C ALA A 51 0.60 -6.79 -8.94
N ASN A 52 1.13 -6.21 -10.02
CA ASN A 52 2.51 -6.42 -10.44
C ASN A 52 3.50 -5.53 -9.70
N THR A 53 3.03 -4.41 -9.14
CA THR A 53 3.86 -3.43 -8.42
C THR A 53 3.66 -3.49 -6.91
N MET A 54 2.74 -4.32 -6.40
CA MET A 54 2.48 -4.52 -4.98
C MET A 54 3.76 -4.92 -4.21
N ASP A 55 4.10 -4.15 -3.18
CA ASP A 55 5.17 -4.40 -2.21
C ASP A 55 4.66 -4.54 -0.76
N CYS A 56 3.48 -3.98 -0.46
CA CYS A 56 2.82 -4.00 0.84
C CYS A 56 3.59 -3.36 2.01
N ASN A 57 4.66 -2.60 1.73
CA ASN A 57 5.49 -1.95 2.74
C ASN A 57 4.71 -0.93 3.57
N CYS A 58 3.90 -0.09 2.91
CA CYS A 58 3.08 0.89 3.60
C CYS A 58 1.96 0.24 4.40
N ALA A 59 1.31 -0.79 3.85
CA ALA A 59 0.24 -1.51 4.53
C ALA A 59 0.69 -2.07 5.89
N ARG A 60 1.85 -2.75 5.95
CA ARG A 60 2.40 -3.25 7.22
C ARG A 60 2.76 -2.13 8.18
N SER A 61 3.42 -1.07 7.71
CA SER A 61 3.75 0.09 8.55
C SER A 61 2.48 0.76 9.09
N ARG A 62 1.43 0.90 8.28
CA ARG A 62 0.14 1.45 8.67
C ARG A 62 -0.58 0.60 9.72
N ASN A 63 -0.47 -0.73 9.64
CA ASN A 63 -1.09 -1.65 10.58
C ASN A 63 -0.52 -1.50 12.01
N ILE A 64 0.79 -1.28 12.14
CA ILE A 64 1.46 -1.11 13.43
C ILE A 64 1.50 0.35 13.92
N THR A 65 1.15 1.31 13.07
CA THR A 65 1.16 2.74 13.41
C THR A 65 -0.17 3.16 14.03
N VAL A 66 -0.11 3.58 15.30
CA VAL A 66 -1.30 4.01 16.06
C VAL A 66 -1.71 5.45 15.72
N ALA A 67 -0.75 6.35 15.65
CA ALA A 67 -0.97 7.77 15.37
C ALA A 67 -0.24 8.17 14.10
N ASP A 68 -0.88 9.02 13.29
CA ASP A 68 -0.33 9.54 12.05
C ASP A 68 0.04 8.44 11.05
N LYS A 69 -0.94 7.59 10.77
CA LYS A 69 -0.85 6.52 9.78
C LYS A 69 -0.39 7.07 8.42
N PRO A 70 0.56 6.39 7.75
CA PRO A 70 1.01 6.81 6.42
C PRO A 70 -0.12 6.68 5.40
N GLU A 71 -0.01 7.48 4.35
CA GLU A 71 -0.86 7.39 3.16
C GLU A 71 -0.36 6.24 2.29
N CYS A 72 -1.21 5.25 2.03
CA CYS A 72 -0.86 4.10 1.21
C CYS A 72 -1.69 4.07 -0.07
N CYS A 73 -1.13 3.48 -1.12
CA CYS A 73 -1.85 3.14 -2.34
C CYS A 73 -2.72 1.89 -2.14
N ALA A 74 -3.69 1.67 -3.03
CA ALA A 74 -4.60 0.51 -2.97
C ALA A 74 -3.86 -0.84 -2.99
N ASN A 75 -2.68 -0.90 -3.61
CA ASN A 75 -1.82 -2.08 -3.62
C ASN A 75 -0.92 -2.21 -2.37
N GLY A 76 -1.09 -1.37 -1.36
CA GLY A 76 -0.33 -1.43 -0.11
C GLY A 76 1.04 -0.77 -0.14
N ASN A 77 1.42 -0.15 -1.25
CA ASN A 77 2.67 0.61 -1.38
C ASN A 77 2.53 1.99 -0.74
N TYR A 78 3.66 2.65 -0.48
CA TYR A 78 3.64 4.05 -0.02
C TYR A 78 3.11 4.96 -1.14
N ASN A 79 2.23 5.90 -0.78
CA ASN A 79 2.02 7.06 -1.64
C ASN A 79 3.34 7.87 -1.65
N PRO A 80 3.96 8.12 -2.82
CA PRO A 80 5.23 8.83 -2.87
C PRO A 80 5.18 10.21 -2.20
N LEU A 81 4.02 10.86 -2.21
CA LEU A 81 3.75 12.05 -1.41
C LEU A 81 3.13 11.66 -0.06
N GLN A 82 3.81 12.00 1.03
CA GLN A 82 3.29 11.83 2.41
C GLN A 82 3.04 13.18 3.03
N CYS A 83 1.82 13.42 3.51
CA CYS A 83 1.47 14.64 4.24
C CYS A 83 1.02 14.31 5.66
N ARG A 84 1.61 14.98 6.65
CA ARG A 84 1.30 14.80 8.07
C ARG A 84 1.36 16.15 8.78
N ARG A 85 0.32 16.48 9.56
CA ARG A 85 0.29 17.67 10.43
C ARG A 85 0.65 18.97 9.71
N GLY A 86 0.19 19.13 8.47
CA GLY A 86 0.43 20.33 7.66
C GLY A 86 1.81 20.38 6.97
N LEU A 87 2.60 19.32 7.04
CA LEU A 87 3.88 19.20 6.35
C LEU A 87 3.85 18.03 5.37
N CYS A 88 4.40 18.22 4.18
CA CYS A 88 4.45 17.22 3.12
C CYS A 88 5.89 16.92 2.71
N ARG A 89 6.17 15.66 2.36
CA ARG A 89 7.48 15.18 1.94
C ARG A 89 7.35 14.08 0.88
N CYS A 90 8.41 13.89 0.09
CA CYS A 90 8.53 12.69 -0.75
C CYS A 90 9.13 11.54 0.03
N VAL A 91 8.66 10.32 -0.25
CA VAL A 91 9.19 9.08 0.31
C VAL A 91 9.54 8.06 -0.77
N ASP A 92 10.47 7.16 -0.46
CA ASP A 92 10.75 5.97 -1.26
C ASP A 92 9.75 4.82 -1.00
N GLU A 93 9.96 3.67 -1.65
CA GLU A 93 9.15 2.46 -1.51
C GLU A 93 9.10 1.88 -0.09
N ASN A 94 10.02 2.29 0.80
CA ASN A 94 10.09 1.86 2.19
C ASN A 94 9.57 2.95 3.15
N GLY A 95 9.11 4.09 2.63
CA GLY A 95 8.62 5.21 3.42
C GLY A 95 9.71 6.15 3.94
N ASN A 96 10.96 6.00 3.49
CA ASN A 96 12.05 6.90 3.88
C ASN A 96 11.91 8.23 3.16
N GLN A 97 12.06 9.32 3.91
CA GLN A 97 12.04 10.66 3.35
C GLN A 97 13.22 10.89 2.41
N THR A 98 12.95 11.36 1.19
CA THR A 98 13.98 11.63 0.17
C THR A 98 14.31 13.12 0.03
N VAL A 99 13.43 14.00 0.51
CA VAL A 99 13.58 15.47 0.46
C VAL A 99 13.08 16.11 1.73
N GLN A 100 13.54 17.33 2.04
CA GLN A 100 13.06 18.08 3.20
C GLN A 100 11.54 18.31 3.12
N GLU A 101 10.86 18.17 4.25
CA GLU A 101 9.42 18.43 4.32
C GLU A 101 9.12 19.93 4.20
N ILE A 102 8.04 20.25 3.49
CA ILE A 102 7.57 21.62 3.25
C ILE A 102 6.13 21.80 3.71
N SER A 103 5.65 23.04 3.76
CA SER A 103 4.25 23.34 4.06
C SER A 103 3.31 22.61 3.09
N PHE A 104 2.18 22.10 3.60
CA PHE A 104 1.16 21.46 2.76
C PHE A 104 0.61 22.39 1.66
N LEU A 105 0.68 23.71 1.88
CA LEU A 105 0.28 24.72 0.91
C LEU A 105 1.19 24.74 -0.32
N ASP A 106 2.45 24.30 -0.16
CA ASP A 106 3.48 24.35 -1.20
C ASP A 106 3.79 22.95 -1.77
N LYS A 107 3.00 21.93 -1.43
CA LYS A 107 3.24 20.50 -1.78
C LYS A 107 3.46 20.24 -3.27
N GLU A 108 2.95 21.11 -4.14
CA GLU A 108 3.10 21.07 -5.59
C GLU A 108 4.56 21.28 -6.06
N LEU A 109 5.41 21.84 -5.19
CA LEU A 109 6.84 22.00 -5.43
C LEU A 109 7.65 20.71 -5.23
N LEU A 110 7.04 19.67 -4.63
CA LEU A 110 7.69 18.37 -4.46
C LEU A 110 7.64 17.59 -5.77
N TYR A 111 8.77 16.99 -6.18
CA TYR A 111 8.84 16.24 -7.44
C TYR A 111 7.85 15.07 -7.50
N CYS A 112 7.58 14.42 -6.35
CA CYS A 112 6.67 13.29 -6.22
C CYS A 112 5.18 13.70 -6.20
N TYR A 113 4.85 14.99 -6.36
CA TYR A 113 3.47 15.45 -6.29
C TYR A 113 2.57 14.82 -7.38
N GLN A 114 3.14 14.53 -8.55
CA GLN A 114 2.42 13.95 -9.68
C GLN A 114 2.42 12.42 -9.69
N ASP A 115 3.41 11.79 -9.03
CA ASP A 115 3.58 10.34 -8.94
C ASP A 115 2.69 9.71 -7.86
N ARG A 116 1.46 10.22 -7.69
CA ARG A 116 0.51 9.64 -6.73
C ARG A 116 0.01 8.31 -7.28
N CYS A 117 -0.33 7.40 -6.37
CA CYS A 117 -0.89 6.08 -6.64
C CYS A 117 -1.67 6.05 -7.96
N ASN A 118 -1.15 5.30 -8.95
CA ASN A 118 -1.62 5.30 -10.34
C ASN A 118 -3.16 5.39 -10.38
N LYS A 119 -3.67 6.51 -10.90
CA LYS A 119 -5.11 6.79 -10.93
C LYS A 119 -5.83 5.80 -11.84
N GLU A 120 -6.58 4.89 -11.26
CA GLU A 120 -7.88 4.44 -11.78
C GLU A 120 -9.01 4.72 -10.75
N ASP A 121 -8.88 5.81 -9.97
CA ASP A 121 -9.94 6.31 -9.07
C ASP A 121 -10.40 7.72 -9.45
N GLU A 122 -10.73 7.94 -10.72
CA GLU A 122 -11.63 9.04 -11.11
C GLU A 122 -12.80 8.49 -11.93
N GLU A 123 -13.78 7.91 -11.24
CA GLU A 123 -15.18 8.04 -11.65
C GLU A 123 -16.13 8.15 -10.43
N GLY A 124 -16.43 9.40 -10.09
CA GLY A 124 -17.76 9.86 -9.63
C GLY A 124 -18.41 9.24 -8.39
N THR A 125 -18.38 9.97 -7.27
CA THR A 125 -19.59 10.18 -6.46
C THR A 125 -19.55 11.56 -5.81
N THR A 126 -19.95 12.58 -6.57
CA THR A 126 -20.70 13.70 -5.99
C THR A 126 -22.09 13.18 -5.64
N THR A 127 -22.39 12.97 -4.35
CA THR A 127 -23.77 12.92 -3.88
C THR A 127 -24.12 14.25 -3.19
N PRO A 128 -25.30 14.82 -3.48
CA PRO A 128 -25.70 16.11 -2.94
C PRO A 128 -26.07 15.99 -1.47
N ARG A 129 -25.76 17.05 -0.72
CA ARG A 129 -26.35 17.28 0.60
C ARG A 129 -27.87 17.47 0.43
N TYR A 130 -28.65 16.64 1.11
CA TYR A 130 -30.00 17.00 1.58
C TYR A 130 -29.91 17.37 3.05
#